data_AF-A0A5P9JCY0-F1
#
_entry.id   AF-A0A5P9JCY0-F1
#
_cell.length_a   1.000
_cell.length_b   1.000
_cell.length_c   1.000
_cell.angle_alpha   90.00
_cell.angle_beta   90.00
_cell.angle_gamma   90.00
#
_symmetry.space_group_name_H-M   'P 1'
#
loop_
_entity.id
_entity.type
_entity.pdbx_description
1 polymer ?
#
loop_
_entity_poly.entity_id
_entity_poly.type
_entity_poly.pdbx_seq_one_letter_code
_entity_poly.pdbx_strand_id
1 'polypeptide(L)'
;MKGYHLFRHALAMVLRDLPTTTRLTAVPYAIGAIWSVWFAVTAPTVNGVLMIREPSGLLGVGALCLLSIVSILWLAVVWHRYVLLGEAPKRFLPEASVSRMKGYLIKGILTVLVTLPVAGIFGVLSYLLSYGGPLIGAVMGCGYIFALVAVIGRVSAILPAVAVDRPISLRESWAQTKQATPAIVVAFLMAGVTMAVASMMVLAVFLTAGKLAYLAIPNFLIQWFSTVLGLSLITTIYGHYIEGRELT
;
A
#
# COMPACT_ATOMS: atom_id res chain seq x y z
N MET A 1 22.82 -4.58 -6.73
CA MET A 1 21.94 -5.72 -6.36
C MET A 1 20.55 -5.48 -6.95
N LYS A 2 19.89 -6.46 -7.61
CA LYS A 2 18.61 -6.25 -8.34
C LYS A 2 17.50 -5.60 -7.49
N GLY A 3 17.40 -5.93 -6.19
CA GLY A 3 16.39 -5.32 -5.30
C GLY A 3 16.56 -3.82 -5.09
N TYR A 4 17.80 -3.33 -5.04
CA TYR A 4 18.06 -1.88 -5.00
C TYR A 4 17.57 -1.17 -6.26
N HIS A 5 17.76 -1.78 -7.44
CA HIS A 5 17.28 -1.20 -8.70
C HIS A 5 15.75 -1.17 -8.77
N LEU A 6 15.07 -2.21 -8.28
CA LEU A 6 13.59 -2.20 -8.18
C LEU A 6 13.10 -1.05 -7.29
N PHE A 7 13.71 -0.88 -6.12
CA PHE A 7 13.38 0.19 -5.18
C PHE A 7 13.68 1.57 -5.76
N ARG A 8 14.89 1.78 -6.28
CA ARG A 8 15.30 3.04 -6.89
C ARG A 8 14.41 3.42 -8.06
N HIS A 9 14.05 2.46 -8.92
CA HIS A 9 13.15 2.70 -10.03
C HIS A 9 11.76 3.10 -9.54
N ALA A 10 11.20 2.38 -8.55
CA ALA A 10 9.92 2.74 -7.92
C ALA A 10 9.95 4.14 -7.30
N LEU A 11 11.02 4.47 -6.59
CA LEU A 11 11.21 5.80 -6.00
C LEU A 11 11.33 6.89 -7.07
N ALA A 12 12.08 6.62 -8.15
CA ALA A 12 12.25 7.54 -9.25
C ALA A 12 10.92 7.83 -9.97
N MET A 13 10.02 6.84 -10.10
CA MET A 13 8.69 7.07 -10.68
C MET A 13 7.87 8.09 -9.88
N VAL A 14 7.98 8.09 -8.55
CA VAL A 14 7.30 9.05 -7.69
C VAL A 14 7.96 10.43 -7.75
N LEU A 15 9.29 10.48 -7.73
CA LEU A 15 10.04 11.74 -7.58
C LEU A 15 10.33 12.47 -8.90
N ARG A 16 10.39 11.76 -10.04
CA ARG A 16 10.78 12.35 -11.33
C ARG A 16 9.74 13.32 -11.88
N ASP A 17 8.47 13.09 -11.57
CA ASP A 17 7.37 13.97 -11.97
C ASP A 17 6.41 14.18 -10.79
N LEU A 18 6.90 14.89 -9.77
CA LEU A 18 6.10 15.26 -8.60
C LEU A 18 4.84 16.06 -8.95
N PRO A 19 4.86 17.05 -9.88
CA PRO A 19 3.65 17.79 -10.24
C PRO A 19 2.56 16.89 -10.82
N THR A 20 2.89 15.98 -11.74
CA THR A 20 1.91 15.06 -12.30
C THR A 20 1.48 14.01 -11.27
N THR A 21 2.42 13.48 -10.49
CA THR A 21 2.15 12.49 -9.43
C THR A 21 1.16 13.03 -8.41
N THR A 22 1.40 14.24 -7.91
CA THR A 22 0.49 14.91 -6.97
C THR A 22 -0.85 15.21 -7.63
N ARG A 23 -0.89 15.75 -8.85
CA ARG A 23 -2.16 16.01 -9.55
C ARG A 23 -3.01 14.75 -9.73
N LEU A 24 -2.40 13.62 -10.05
CA LEU A 24 -3.10 12.35 -10.28
C LEU A 24 -3.58 11.69 -8.98
N THR A 25 -2.80 11.78 -7.91
CA THR A 25 -3.05 11.01 -6.68
C THR A 25 -3.65 11.85 -5.54
N ALA A 26 -3.53 13.18 -5.58
CA ALA A 26 -4.00 14.05 -4.50
C ALA A 26 -5.51 14.03 -4.33
N VAL A 27 -6.29 14.08 -5.42
CA VAL A 27 -7.76 14.11 -5.31
C VAL A 27 -8.30 12.79 -4.74
N PRO A 28 -7.97 11.60 -5.30
CA PRO A 28 -8.40 10.33 -4.72
C PRO A 28 -7.95 10.17 -3.27
N TYR A 29 -6.71 10.56 -2.95
CA TYR A 29 -6.17 10.41 -1.60
C TYR A 29 -6.81 11.37 -0.59
N ALA A 30 -7.04 12.63 -0.99
CA ALA A 30 -7.64 13.66 -0.15
C ALA A 30 -9.07 13.30 0.26
N ILE A 31 -9.87 12.68 -0.62
CA ILE A 31 -11.23 12.24 -0.27
C ILE A 31 -11.22 11.28 0.92
N GLY A 32 -10.43 10.21 0.85
CA GLY A 32 -10.32 9.23 1.93
C GLY A 32 -9.75 9.82 3.22
N ALA A 33 -8.77 10.71 3.10
CA ALA A 33 -8.13 11.31 4.27
C ALA A 33 -8.94 12.41 4.95
N ILE A 34 -9.59 13.30 4.18
CA ILE A 34 -10.50 14.31 4.73
C ILE A 34 -11.61 13.61 5.51
N TRP A 35 -12.18 12.55 4.94
CA TRP A 35 -13.19 11.76 5.63
C TRP A 35 -12.64 11.07 6.88
N SER A 36 -11.41 10.53 6.82
CA SER A 36 -10.74 9.91 7.98
C SER A 36 -10.52 10.91 9.12
N VAL A 37 -10.05 12.13 8.80
CA VAL A 37 -9.83 13.20 9.78
C VAL A 37 -11.16 13.70 10.34
N TRP A 38 -12.15 13.94 9.47
CA TRP A 38 -13.49 14.35 9.89
C TRP A 38 -14.07 13.32 10.86
N PHE A 39 -14.06 12.03 10.48
CA PHE A 39 -14.57 10.95 11.32
C PHE A 39 -13.82 10.85 12.65
N ALA A 40 -12.49 11.00 12.65
CA ALA A 40 -11.71 10.96 13.89
C ALA A 40 -12.06 12.10 14.86
N VAL A 41 -12.50 13.25 14.36
CA VAL A 41 -12.87 14.43 15.18
C VAL A 41 -14.34 14.40 15.60
N THR A 42 -15.24 13.86 14.76
CA THR A 42 -16.68 13.87 15.02
C THR A 42 -17.22 12.57 15.60
N ALA A 43 -16.45 11.47 15.58
CA ALA A 43 -16.92 10.20 16.08
C ALA A 43 -17.20 10.27 17.60
N PRO A 44 -18.35 9.74 18.06
CA PRO A 44 -18.64 9.67 19.48
C PRO A 44 -17.62 8.76 20.16
N THR A 45 -16.87 9.32 21.11
CA THR A 45 -15.88 8.60 21.91
C THR A 45 -16.18 8.75 23.40
N VAL A 46 -15.92 7.70 24.17
CA VAL A 46 -15.92 7.74 25.64
C VAL A 46 -14.52 7.35 26.09
N ASN A 47 -13.85 8.24 26.83
CA ASN A 47 -12.44 8.07 27.24
C ASN A 47 -11.49 7.77 26.06
N GLY A 48 -11.73 8.37 24.89
CA GLY A 48 -10.95 8.13 23.68
C GLY A 48 -11.23 6.80 22.98
N VAL A 49 -12.20 6.02 23.47
CA VAL A 49 -12.64 4.76 22.84
C VAL A 49 -13.87 5.04 21.98
N LEU A 50 -13.82 4.58 20.72
CA LEU A 50 -14.91 4.76 19.76
C LEU A 50 -16.16 3.98 20.21
N MET A 51 -17.30 4.69 20.29
CA MET A 51 -18.59 4.08 20.64
C MET A 51 -19.22 3.42 19.41
N ILE A 52 -18.70 2.27 19.00
CA ILE A 52 -19.18 1.52 17.82
C ILE A 52 -20.59 0.90 18.05
N ARG A 53 -21.03 0.82 19.32
CA ARG A 53 -22.32 0.20 19.67
C ARG A 53 -23.54 1.03 19.28
N GLU A 54 -23.36 2.31 18.96
CA GLU A 54 -24.44 3.17 18.47
C GLU A 54 -24.62 3.01 16.95
N PRO A 55 -25.86 2.99 16.42
CA PRO A 55 -26.11 2.87 14.97
C PRO A 55 -25.38 3.93 14.13
N SER A 56 -25.27 5.16 14.64
CA SER A 56 -24.54 6.26 14.01
C SER A 56 -23.03 6.01 13.93
N GLY A 57 -22.45 5.39 14.96
CA GLY A 57 -21.04 4.99 14.98
C GLY A 57 -20.75 3.91 13.95
N LEU A 58 -21.60 2.88 13.86
CA LEU A 58 -21.45 1.80 12.87
C LEU A 58 -21.55 2.31 11.43
N LEU A 59 -22.52 3.18 11.14
CA LEU A 59 -22.67 3.80 9.82
C LEU A 59 -21.46 4.66 9.45
N GLY A 60 -20.93 5.43 10.40
CA GLY A 60 -19.75 6.26 10.18
C GLY A 60 -18.49 5.43 9.89
N VAL A 61 -18.26 4.34 10.62
CA VAL A 61 -17.15 3.40 10.33
C VAL A 61 -17.35 2.72 8.97
N GLY A 62 -18.57 2.29 8.66
CA GLY A 62 -18.89 1.68 7.36
C GLY A 62 -18.61 2.61 6.18
N ALA A 63 -19.03 3.88 6.30
CA ALA A 63 -18.75 4.92 5.31
C ALA A 63 -17.24 5.20 5.19
N LEU A 64 -16.51 5.23 6.31
CA LEU A 64 -15.05 5.39 6.32
C LEU A 64 -14.35 4.28 5.56
N CYS A 65 -14.69 3.02 5.83
CA CYS A 65 -14.14 1.87 5.13
C CYS A 65 -14.44 1.95 3.62
N LEU A 66 -15.70 2.22 3.25
CA LEU A 66 -16.11 2.30 1.85
C LEU A 66 -15.38 3.40 1.10
N LEU A 67 -15.33 4.62 1.65
CA LEU A 67 -14.66 5.76 1.02
C LEU A 67 -13.16 5.52 0.91
N SER A 68 -12.54 4.91 1.92
CA SER A 68 -11.12 4.55 1.88
C SER A 68 -10.83 3.52 0.79
N ILE A 69 -11.68 2.49 0.64
CA ILE A 69 -11.59 1.48 -0.41
C ILE A 69 -11.74 2.13 -1.79
N VAL A 70 -12.77 2.95 -2.00
CA VAL A 70 -12.99 3.64 -3.28
C VAL A 70 -11.79 4.54 -3.61
N SER A 71 -11.29 5.29 -2.63
CA SER A 71 -10.14 6.19 -2.77
C SER A 71 -8.88 5.45 -3.19
N ILE A 72 -8.53 4.35 -2.51
CA ILE A 72 -7.32 3.58 -2.84
C ILE A 72 -7.44 2.85 -4.18
N LEU A 73 -8.62 2.31 -4.52
CA LEU A 73 -8.87 1.67 -5.81
C LEU A 73 -8.73 2.67 -6.96
N TRP A 74 -9.30 3.87 -6.78
CA TRP A 74 -9.20 4.94 -7.77
C TRP A 74 -7.74 5.34 -7.96
N LEU A 75 -7.04 5.64 -6.87
CA LEU A 75 -5.63 6.00 -6.87
C LEU A 75 -4.77 4.93 -7.58
N ALA A 76 -4.95 3.66 -7.21
CA ALA A 76 -4.18 2.55 -7.77
C ALA A 76 -4.39 2.40 -9.28
N VAL A 77 -5.63 2.37 -9.75
CA VAL A 77 -5.94 2.21 -11.18
C VAL A 77 -5.36 3.34 -12.00
N VAL A 78 -5.53 4.58 -11.55
CA VAL A 78 -5.00 5.78 -12.25
C VAL A 78 -3.46 5.74 -12.27
N TRP A 79 -2.84 5.44 -11.14
CA TRP A 79 -1.38 5.40 -11.02
C TRP A 79 -0.77 4.33 -11.94
N HIS A 80 -1.29 3.10 -11.89
CA HIS A 80 -0.78 2.02 -12.74
C HIS A 80 -0.89 2.35 -14.23
N ARG A 81 -2.01 2.94 -14.66
CA ARG A 81 -2.21 3.33 -16.07
C ARG A 81 -1.30 4.46 -16.48
N TYR A 82 -1.15 5.49 -15.64
CA TYR A 82 -0.24 6.59 -15.91
C TYR A 82 1.19 6.09 -16.15
N VAL A 83 1.70 5.27 -15.22
CA VAL A 83 3.07 4.74 -15.29
C VAL A 83 3.26 3.78 -16.46
N LEU A 84 2.31 2.87 -16.71
CA LEU A 84 2.48 1.82 -17.70
C LEU A 84 2.10 2.27 -19.12
N LEU A 85 1.06 3.07 -19.27
CA LEU A 85 0.53 3.48 -20.57
C LEU A 85 0.91 4.92 -20.95
N GLY A 86 1.48 5.70 -20.03
CA GLY A 86 1.77 7.12 -20.28
C GLY A 86 0.51 7.97 -20.47
N GLU A 87 -0.65 7.50 -19.99
CA GLU A 87 -1.92 8.22 -20.10
C GLU A 87 -1.88 9.49 -19.25
N ALA A 88 -1.56 10.61 -19.87
CA ALA A 88 -1.62 11.92 -19.22
C ALA A 88 -3.06 12.27 -18.81
N PRO A 89 -3.25 12.97 -17.67
CA PRO A 89 -4.58 13.39 -17.23
C PRO A 89 -5.20 14.38 -18.23
N LYS A 90 -6.09 13.90 -19.09
CA LYS A 90 -6.87 14.74 -20.04
C LYS A 90 -7.80 15.72 -19.33
N ARG A 91 -8.17 15.44 -18.07
CA ARG A 91 -9.06 16.24 -17.23
C ARG A 91 -8.42 16.50 -15.86
N PHE A 92 -8.99 17.43 -15.08
CA PHE A 92 -8.57 17.65 -13.68
C PHE A 92 -8.89 16.44 -12.80
N LEU A 93 -10.00 15.75 -13.09
CA LEU A 93 -10.38 14.48 -12.45
C LEU A 93 -9.88 13.30 -13.28
N PRO A 94 -9.07 12.40 -12.71
CA PRO A 94 -8.61 11.21 -13.40
C PRO A 94 -9.78 10.26 -13.73
N GLU A 95 -9.87 9.82 -14.98
CA GLU A 95 -10.90 8.87 -15.41
C GLU A 95 -10.54 7.46 -14.92
N ALA A 96 -11.11 7.02 -13.80
CA ALA A 96 -11.10 5.62 -13.41
C ALA A 96 -12.43 4.96 -13.78
N SER A 97 -12.37 3.93 -14.63
CA SER A 97 -13.58 3.17 -14.95
C SER A 97 -13.96 2.28 -13.77
N VAL A 98 -15.25 2.30 -13.42
CA VAL A 98 -15.80 1.43 -12.35
C VAL A 98 -15.51 -0.05 -12.64
N SER A 99 -15.50 -0.45 -13.92
CA SER A 99 -15.11 -1.80 -14.35
C SER A 99 -13.69 -2.17 -13.90
N ARG A 100 -12.69 -1.29 -14.13
CA ARG A 100 -11.30 -1.53 -13.71
C ARG A 100 -11.16 -1.53 -12.19
N MET A 101 -11.86 -0.63 -11.49
CA MET A 101 -11.85 -0.62 -10.02
C MET A 101 -12.42 -1.92 -9.44
N LYS A 102 -13.51 -2.45 -10.02
CA LYS A 102 -14.06 -3.76 -9.63
C LYS A 102 -13.08 -4.89 -9.91
N GLY A 103 -12.47 -4.91 -11.09
CA GLY A 103 -11.44 -5.91 -11.44
C GLY A 103 -10.24 -5.87 -10.48
N TYR A 104 -9.76 -4.67 -10.16
CA TYR A 104 -8.70 -4.45 -9.19
C TYR A 104 -9.09 -4.93 -7.80
N LEU A 105 -10.31 -4.62 -7.34
CA LEU A 105 -10.83 -5.09 -6.05
C LEU A 105 -10.87 -6.62 -5.97
N ILE A 106 -11.40 -7.30 -6.98
CA ILE A 106 -11.47 -8.77 -7.02
C ILE A 106 -10.07 -9.37 -6.97
N LYS A 107 -9.13 -8.82 -7.74
CA LYS A 107 -7.73 -9.29 -7.73
C LYS A 107 -7.03 -8.98 -6.41
N GLY A 108 -7.34 -7.85 -5.77
CA GLY A 108 -6.86 -7.51 -4.42
C GLY A 108 -7.36 -8.49 -3.36
N ILE A 109 -8.65 -8.83 -3.38
CA ILE A 109 -9.23 -9.86 -2.51
C ILE A 109 -8.52 -11.21 -2.75
N LEU A 110 -8.30 -11.58 -4.02
CA LEU A 110 -7.59 -12.80 -4.37
C LEU A 110 -6.15 -12.80 -3.82
N THR A 111 -5.43 -11.67 -3.89
CA THR A 111 -4.11 -11.51 -3.26
C THR A 111 -4.17 -11.74 -1.75
N VAL A 112 -5.16 -11.16 -1.06
CA VAL A 112 -5.35 -11.38 0.38
C VAL A 112 -5.62 -12.85 0.69
N LEU A 113 -6.53 -13.49 -0.06
CA LEU A 113 -6.87 -14.90 0.12
C LEU A 113 -5.65 -15.82 0.00
N VAL A 114 -4.77 -15.57 -0.98
CA VAL A 114 -3.52 -16.35 -1.17
C VAL A 114 -2.54 -16.18 0.00
N THR A 115 -2.64 -15.08 0.76
CA THR A 115 -1.77 -14.82 1.91
C THR A 115 -2.30 -15.36 3.23
N LEU A 116 -3.58 -15.74 3.30
CA LEU A 116 -4.18 -16.29 4.53
C LEU A 116 -3.46 -17.53 5.07
N PRO A 117 -3.00 -18.50 4.26
CA PRO A 117 -2.23 -19.62 4.77
C PRO A 117 -0.94 -19.21 5.49
N VAL A 118 -0.26 -18.15 5.00
CA VAL A 118 0.94 -17.60 5.66
C VAL A 118 0.57 -17.04 7.03
N ALA A 119 -0.52 -16.27 7.12
CA ALA A 119 -1.03 -15.76 8.39
C ALA A 119 -1.44 -16.89 9.35
N GLY A 120 -2.08 -17.94 8.86
CA GLY A 120 -2.45 -19.11 9.65
C GLY A 120 -1.24 -19.85 10.23
N ILE A 121 -0.23 -20.12 9.39
CA ILE A 121 1.02 -20.78 9.83
C ILE A 121 1.70 -19.96 10.91
N PHE A 122 1.92 -18.66 10.67
CA PHE A 122 2.58 -17.80 11.67
C PHE A 122 1.73 -17.57 12.92
N GLY A 123 0.40 -17.57 12.80
CA GLY A 123 -0.51 -17.51 13.96
C GLY A 123 -0.36 -18.73 14.86
N VAL A 124 -0.36 -19.93 14.28
CA VAL A 124 -0.13 -21.18 15.02
C VAL A 124 1.28 -21.21 15.63
N LEU A 125 2.32 -20.86 14.86
CA LEU A 125 3.68 -20.81 15.38
C LEU A 125 3.83 -19.81 16.53
N SER A 126 3.20 -18.63 16.41
CA SER A 126 3.22 -17.61 17.47
C SER A 126 2.51 -18.09 18.73
N TYR A 127 1.41 -18.83 18.60
CA TYR A 127 0.71 -19.45 19.73
C TYR A 127 1.56 -20.54 20.40
N LEU A 128 2.15 -21.46 19.62
CA LEU A 128 2.96 -22.54 20.16
C LEU A 128 4.23 -22.04 20.86
N LEU A 129 4.76 -20.90 20.42
CA LEU A 129 5.99 -20.29 20.93
C LEU A 129 5.72 -19.10 21.85
N SER A 130 4.49 -18.93 22.35
CA SER A 130 4.08 -17.76 23.14
C SER A 130 4.88 -17.59 24.44
N TYR A 131 5.41 -18.69 24.99
CA TYR A 131 6.25 -18.70 26.20
C TYR A 131 7.73 -18.42 25.92
N GLY A 132 8.12 -18.21 24.66
CA GLY A 132 9.50 -18.01 24.22
C GLY A 132 10.11 -16.65 24.54
N GLY A 133 9.35 -15.74 25.14
CA GLY A 133 9.80 -14.39 25.48
C GLY A 133 9.97 -13.46 24.27
N PRO A 134 10.44 -12.22 24.51
CA PRO A 134 10.41 -11.14 23.51
C PRO A 134 11.24 -11.39 22.25
N LEU A 135 12.39 -12.07 22.38
CA LEU A 135 13.28 -12.36 21.25
C LEU A 135 12.61 -13.30 20.24
N ILE A 136 11.95 -14.36 20.71
CA ILE A 136 11.22 -15.29 19.85
C ILE A 136 10.07 -14.58 19.15
N GLY A 137 9.35 -13.71 19.86
CA GLY A 137 8.31 -12.85 19.27
C GLY A 137 8.86 -11.96 18.14
N ALA A 138 10.01 -11.33 18.34
CA ALA A 138 10.65 -10.49 17.33
C ALA A 138 11.08 -11.30 16.09
N VAL A 139 11.70 -12.46 16.28
CA VAL A 139 12.10 -13.35 15.16
C VAL A 139 10.89 -13.82 14.36
N MET A 140 9.80 -14.21 15.04
CA MET A 140 8.56 -14.63 14.40
C MET A 140 7.89 -13.47 13.63
N GLY A 141 7.84 -12.28 14.22
CA GLY A 141 7.31 -11.08 13.57
C GLY A 141 8.10 -10.72 12.30
N CYS A 142 9.43 -10.74 12.38
CA CYS A 142 10.29 -10.57 11.21
C CYS A 142 9.98 -11.63 10.16
N GLY A 143 10.06 -12.92 10.52
CA GLY A 143 9.79 -14.03 9.60
C GLY A 143 8.43 -13.91 8.91
N TYR A 144 7.40 -13.47 9.64
CA TYR A 144 6.07 -13.24 9.10
C TYR A 144 6.05 -12.14 8.04
N ILE A 145 6.67 -11.00 8.33
CA ILE A 145 6.77 -9.88 7.37
C ILE A 145 7.54 -10.32 6.11
N PHE A 146 8.65 -11.03 6.27
CA PHE A 146 9.43 -11.56 5.15
C PHE A 146 8.59 -12.51 4.28
N ALA A 147 7.86 -13.43 4.89
CA ALA A 147 7.00 -14.37 4.18
C ALA A 147 5.84 -13.66 3.46
N LEU A 148 5.20 -12.69 4.11
CA LEU A 148 4.14 -11.89 3.49
C LEU A 148 4.64 -11.12 2.29
N VAL A 149 5.74 -10.38 2.43
CA VAL A 149 6.33 -9.58 1.33
C VAL A 149 6.72 -10.49 0.17
N ALA A 150 7.31 -11.65 0.44
CA ALA A 150 7.67 -12.62 -0.58
C ALA A 150 6.46 -13.12 -1.37
N VAL A 151 5.36 -13.44 -0.68
CA VAL A 151 4.13 -13.93 -1.34
C VAL A 151 3.41 -12.79 -2.05
N ILE A 152 3.09 -11.71 -1.34
CA ILE A 152 2.37 -10.54 -1.88
C ILE A 152 3.11 -9.98 -3.09
N GLY A 153 4.42 -9.72 -2.96
CA GLY A 153 5.18 -9.12 -4.05
C GLY A 153 5.14 -9.97 -5.33
N ARG A 154 5.18 -11.30 -5.22
CA ARG A 154 5.12 -12.21 -6.38
C ARG A 154 3.75 -12.31 -7.04
N VAL A 155 2.66 -12.16 -6.27
CA VAL A 155 1.30 -12.19 -6.82
C VAL A 155 0.77 -10.80 -7.15
N SER A 156 1.41 -9.74 -6.67
CA SER A 156 0.93 -8.36 -6.82
C SER A 156 0.85 -7.89 -8.27
N ALA A 157 1.62 -8.50 -9.19
CA ALA A 157 1.63 -8.12 -10.60
C ALA A 157 0.26 -8.33 -11.30
N ILE A 158 -0.64 -9.14 -10.73
CA ILE A 158 -2.02 -9.28 -11.23
C ILE A 158 -2.84 -7.97 -11.10
N LEU A 159 -2.46 -7.07 -10.19
CA LEU A 159 -3.15 -5.82 -9.87
C LEU A 159 -2.96 -4.75 -10.98
N PRO A 160 -1.72 -4.38 -11.36
CA PRO A 160 -1.51 -3.48 -12.48
C PRO A 160 -2.01 -4.10 -13.79
N ALA A 161 -1.89 -5.42 -13.96
CA ALA A 161 -2.37 -6.15 -15.14
C ALA A 161 -3.86 -5.87 -15.44
N VAL A 162 -4.72 -5.90 -14.42
CA VAL A 162 -6.15 -5.58 -14.61
C VAL A 162 -6.41 -4.09 -14.77
N ALA A 163 -5.60 -3.22 -14.15
CA ALA A 163 -5.72 -1.77 -14.35
C ALA A 163 -5.38 -1.31 -15.77
N VAL A 164 -4.49 -2.04 -16.47
CA VAL A 164 -4.10 -1.78 -17.86
C VAL A 164 -4.84 -2.67 -18.88
N ASP A 165 -5.94 -3.31 -18.47
CA ASP A 165 -6.79 -4.14 -19.34
C ASP A 165 -6.05 -5.34 -19.98
N ARG A 166 -4.97 -5.84 -19.33
CA ARG A 166 -4.19 -7.02 -19.73
C ARG A 166 -4.10 -8.03 -18.57
N PRO A 167 -5.24 -8.60 -18.11
CA PRO A 167 -5.27 -9.40 -16.89
C PRO A 167 -4.43 -10.68 -17.04
N ILE A 168 -3.64 -10.97 -16.01
CA ILE A 168 -2.91 -12.23 -15.87
C ILE A 168 -3.46 -13.04 -14.69
N SER A 169 -3.20 -14.34 -14.69
CA SER A 169 -3.52 -15.28 -13.62
C SER A 169 -2.48 -15.25 -12.49
N LEU A 170 -2.87 -15.73 -11.31
CA LEU A 170 -1.95 -15.91 -10.18
C LEU A 170 -0.77 -16.83 -10.54
N ARG A 171 -1.06 -17.91 -11.29
CA ARG A 171 -0.05 -18.88 -11.70
C ARG A 171 0.99 -18.23 -12.61
N GLU A 172 0.57 -17.41 -13.56
CA GLU A 172 1.48 -16.67 -14.44
C GLU A 172 2.33 -15.67 -13.65
N SER A 173 1.71 -14.85 -12.81
CA SER A 173 2.42 -13.90 -11.94
C SER A 173 3.47 -14.61 -11.08
N TRP A 174 3.11 -15.75 -10.49
CA TRP A 174 4.02 -16.55 -9.68
C TRP A 174 5.15 -17.14 -10.51
N ALA A 175 4.85 -17.73 -11.68
CA ALA A 175 5.85 -18.37 -12.53
C ALA A 175 6.90 -17.36 -13.03
N GLN A 176 6.45 -16.18 -13.48
CA GLN A 176 7.33 -15.14 -14.03
C GLN A 176 8.17 -14.44 -12.96
N THR A 177 7.72 -14.43 -11.70
CA THR A 177 8.45 -13.86 -10.56
C THR A 177 9.27 -14.88 -9.76
N LYS A 178 9.43 -16.13 -10.23
CA LYS A 178 10.06 -17.23 -9.46
C LYS A 178 11.47 -16.93 -8.96
N GLN A 179 12.29 -16.27 -9.78
CA GLN A 179 13.67 -15.93 -9.44
C GLN A 179 13.79 -14.54 -8.80
N ALA A 180 12.68 -13.83 -8.63
CA ALA A 180 12.65 -12.44 -8.17
C ALA A 180 12.55 -12.29 -6.64
N THR A 181 12.23 -13.36 -5.91
CA THR A 181 11.90 -13.28 -4.46
C THR A 181 12.92 -12.48 -3.64
N PRO A 182 14.23 -12.72 -3.74
CA PRO A 182 15.20 -11.95 -2.95
C PRO A 182 15.22 -10.47 -3.34
N ALA A 183 15.08 -10.17 -4.63
CA ALA A 183 15.06 -8.79 -5.11
C ALA A 183 13.79 -8.05 -4.66
N ILE A 184 12.63 -8.71 -4.72
CA ILE A 184 11.35 -8.18 -4.23
C ILE A 184 11.44 -7.90 -2.73
N VAL A 185 11.90 -8.87 -1.93
CA VAL A 185 12.05 -8.71 -0.49
C VAL A 185 12.95 -7.53 -0.16
N VAL A 186 14.13 -7.44 -0.77
CA VAL A 186 15.05 -6.31 -0.57
C VAL A 186 14.38 -4.99 -0.95
N ALA A 187 13.67 -4.91 -2.08
CA ALA A 187 13.03 -3.68 -2.52
C ALA A 187 11.96 -3.18 -1.55
N PHE A 188 11.10 -4.08 -1.06
CA PHE A 188 10.06 -3.75 -0.08
C PHE A 188 10.66 -3.44 1.30
N LEU A 189 11.73 -4.11 1.72
CA LEU A 189 12.44 -3.76 2.95
C LEU A 189 13.06 -2.36 2.87
N MET A 190 13.68 -2.00 1.74
CA MET A 190 14.23 -0.65 1.54
C MET A 190 13.13 0.41 1.59
N ALA A 191 11.97 0.15 0.98
CA ALA A 191 10.81 1.01 1.12
C ALA A 191 10.33 1.10 2.58
N GLY A 192 10.23 -0.03 3.27
CA GLY A 192 9.86 -0.09 4.69
C GLY A 192 10.82 0.70 5.59
N VAL A 193 12.13 0.55 5.40
CA VAL A 193 13.16 1.31 6.14
C VAL A 193 13.05 2.81 5.83
N THR A 194 12.85 3.18 4.56
CA THR A 194 12.64 4.58 4.18
C THR A 194 11.44 5.17 4.91
N MET A 195 10.34 4.41 5.01
CA MET A 195 9.13 4.85 5.70
C MET A 195 9.31 4.90 7.22
N ALA A 196 10.00 3.92 7.79
CA ALA A 196 10.31 3.91 9.21
C ALA A 196 11.15 5.14 9.60
N VAL A 197 12.18 5.47 8.82
CA VAL A 197 13.01 6.66 9.04
C VAL A 197 12.17 7.94 8.94
N ALA A 198 11.33 8.07 7.90
CA ALA A 198 10.45 9.23 7.76
C ALA A 198 9.50 9.40 8.95
N SER A 199 8.90 8.30 9.42
CA SER A 199 8.00 8.31 10.58
C SER A 199 8.74 8.66 11.88
N MET A 200 9.97 8.15 12.07
CA MET A 200 10.79 8.50 13.24
C MET A 200 11.19 9.98 13.25
N MET A 201 11.46 10.57 12.09
CA MET A 201 11.74 12.01 11.98
C MET A 201 10.53 12.85 12.40
N VAL A 202 9.33 12.48 11.96
CA VAL A 202 8.09 13.17 12.35
C VAL A 202 7.83 13.03 13.85
N LEU A 203 8.07 11.85 14.42
CA LEU A 203 7.96 11.63 15.87
C LEU A 203 8.97 12.50 16.65
N ALA A 204 10.22 12.59 16.20
CA ALA A 204 11.25 13.41 16.85
C ALA A 204 10.91 14.91 16.84
N VAL A 205 10.37 15.42 15.73
CA VAL A 205 9.87 16.81 15.63
C VAL A 205 8.71 17.04 16.61
N PHE A 206 7.82 16.06 16.77
CA PHE A 206 6.72 16.19 17.73
C PHE A 206 7.20 16.22 19.18
N LEU A 207 8.10 15.32 19.56
CA LEU A 207 8.66 15.27 20.91
C LEU A 207 9.40 16.55 21.30
N THR A 208 9.94 17.28 20.32
CA THR A 208 10.67 18.54 20.53
C THR A 208 9.78 19.79 20.48
N ALA A 209 8.81 19.84 19.55
CA ALA A 209 7.97 21.02 19.34
C ALA A 209 6.66 21.04 20.17
N GLY A 210 6.24 19.89 20.71
CA GLY A 210 5.13 19.79 21.69
C GLY A 210 3.72 20.09 21.16
N LYS A 211 3.51 20.38 19.87
CA LYS A 211 2.16 20.64 19.32
C LYS A 211 1.70 19.49 18.42
N LEU A 212 0.59 18.86 18.84
CA LEU A 212 -0.08 17.78 18.10
C LEU A 212 -0.50 18.19 16.67
N ALA A 213 -0.82 19.46 16.44
CA ALA A 213 -1.16 19.96 15.11
C ALA A 213 -0.02 19.81 14.09
N TYR A 214 1.24 19.77 14.53
CA TYR A 214 2.39 19.54 13.64
C TYR A 214 2.50 18.10 13.15
N LEU A 215 1.73 17.14 13.71
CA LEU A 215 1.76 15.74 13.28
C LEU A 215 0.84 15.44 12.11
N ALA A 216 -0.28 16.16 11.98
CA ALA A 216 -1.34 15.79 11.04
C ALA A 216 -0.86 15.85 9.57
N ILE A 217 -0.25 16.98 9.17
CA ILE A 217 0.20 17.19 7.79
C ILE A 217 1.37 16.26 7.43
N PRO A 218 2.47 16.16 8.22
CA PRO A 218 3.57 15.27 7.89
C PRO A 218 3.17 13.80 7.87
N ASN A 219 2.32 13.35 8.80
CA ASN A 219 1.83 11.97 8.80
C ASN A 219 0.98 11.68 7.56
N PHE A 220 0.11 12.61 7.17
CA PHE A 220 -0.65 12.52 5.92
C PHE A 220 0.25 12.43 4.69
N LEU A 221 1.31 13.23 4.61
CA LEU A 221 2.27 13.20 3.51
C LEU A 221 3.07 11.89 3.47
N ILE A 222 3.51 11.38 4.62
CA ILE A 222 4.20 10.09 4.72
C ILE A 222 3.28 8.96 4.27
N GLN A 223 2.03 8.96 4.73
CA GLN A 223 1.07 7.91 4.37
C GLN A 223 0.71 7.97 2.88
N TRP A 224 0.56 9.17 2.31
CA TRP A 224 0.41 9.37 0.87
C TRP A 224 1.61 8.81 0.11
N PHE A 225 2.81 9.23 0.48
CA PHE A 225 4.04 8.81 -0.19
C PHE A 225 4.26 7.30 -0.09
N SER A 226 4.03 6.71 1.09
CA SER A 226 4.06 5.27 1.33
C SER A 226 3.10 4.52 0.39
N THR A 227 1.89 5.04 0.23
CA THR A 227 0.88 4.47 -0.66
C THR A 227 1.34 4.48 -2.12
N VAL A 228 1.79 5.64 -2.62
CA VAL A 228 2.23 5.79 -4.01
C VAL A 228 3.51 4.98 -4.27
N LEU A 229 4.44 4.93 -3.30
CA LEU A 229 5.66 4.12 -3.40
C LEU A 229 5.34 2.62 -3.43
N GLY A 230 4.41 2.15 -2.61
CA GLY A 230 3.94 0.76 -2.63
C GLY A 230 3.34 0.37 -3.99
N LEU A 231 2.48 1.23 -4.54
CA LEU A 231 1.93 1.02 -5.88
C LEU A 231 3.00 1.08 -6.97
N SER A 232 3.98 1.95 -6.81
CA SER A 232 5.14 2.06 -7.71
C SER A 232 5.97 0.78 -7.70
N LEU A 233 6.24 0.18 -6.53
CA LEU A 233 6.94 -1.11 -6.44
C LEU A 233 6.18 -2.22 -7.17
N ILE A 234 4.86 -2.31 -6.96
CA ILE A 234 4.02 -3.30 -7.66
C ILE A 234 4.07 -3.07 -9.17
N THR A 235 4.03 -1.80 -9.61
CA THR A 235 4.13 -1.43 -11.02
C THR A 235 5.49 -1.78 -11.60
N THR A 236 6.59 -1.55 -10.88
CA THR A 236 7.94 -1.94 -11.28
C THR A 236 8.04 -3.44 -11.45
N ILE A 237 7.49 -4.22 -10.51
CA ILE A 237 7.50 -5.68 -10.59
C ILE A 237 6.76 -6.14 -11.86
N TYR A 238 5.58 -5.58 -12.14
CA TYR A 238 4.84 -5.89 -13.36
C TYR A 238 5.62 -5.47 -14.62
N GLY A 239 6.06 -4.21 -14.69
CA GLY A 239 6.78 -3.69 -15.86
C GLY A 239 8.05 -4.49 -16.16
N HIS A 240 8.84 -4.83 -15.13
CA HIS A 240 10.09 -5.56 -15.32
C HIS A 240 9.89 -7.06 -15.58
N TYR A 241 9.10 -7.76 -14.75
CA TYR A 241 9.01 -9.22 -14.82
C TYR A 241 7.91 -9.73 -15.76
N ILE A 242 6.90 -8.92 -16.08
CA ILE A 242 5.82 -9.31 -16.99
C ILE A 242 6.00 -8.67 -18.37
N GLU A 243 6.28 -7.36 -18.41
CA GLU A 243 6.47 -6.66 -19.70
C GLU A 243 7.93 -6.60 -20.19
N GLY A 244 8.89 -7.04 -19.38
CA GLY A 244 10.31 -7.06 -19.76
C GLY A 244 10.98 -5.68 -19.83
N ARG A 245 10.40 -4.65 -19.20
CA ARG A 245 10.97 -3.29 -19.17
C ARG A 245 12.28 -3.24 -18.39
N GLU A 246 13.20 -2.40 -18.82
CA GLU A 246 14.48 -2.18 -18.13
C GLU A 246 14.31 -1.35 -16.85
N LEU A 247 15.18 -1.60 -15.87
CA LEU A 247 15.26 -0.82 -14.63
C LEU A 247 16.26 0.32 -14.81
N THR A 248 15.77 1.56 -14.84
CA THR A 248 16.59 2.79 -14.87
C THR A 248 17.05 3.22 -13.48
#